data_AF-A0A6P0Z8M2-F1
#
_entry.id   AF-A0A6P0Z8M2-F1
#
_cell.length_a   1.000
_cell.length_b   1.000
_cell.length_c   1.000
_cell.angle_alpha   90.00
_cell.angle_beta   90.00
_cell.angle_gamma   90.00
#
_symmetry.space_group_name_H-M   'P 1'
#
loop_
_entity.id
_entity.type
_entity.pdbx_description
1 polymer ?
#
loop_
_entity_poly.entity_id
_entity_poly.type
_entity_poly.pdbx_seq_one_letter_code
_entity_poly.pdbx_strand_id
1 'polypeptide(L)'
;MTTNLETPTIPTAEQINQTKQAIDGYIGSLFNHPDRRIGAFPYYKFHEPGEAIRGTIMLFHGFSGKPHQLWRLADYLFNNGFNFYQVTLVGHSLIPPDKYWPQIDLKPEYIDPMREKVRKDQVLQKFISNIASSDTGVTQELKPFQRVALLSRLLIIEPRLLDMKAAIERDDDPDFDRYYISSHLNYLYDARERLNELAAMPGPIYTAGLSVGGAAALALAA
;
A
#
# COMPACT_ATOMS: atom_id res chain seq x y z
N MET A 1 -4.75 23.35 30.91
CA MET A 1 -3.84 23.45 29.74
C MET A 1 -4.49 24.41 28.76
N THR A 2 -3.87 25.56 28.54
CA THR A 2 -4.32 26.58 27.60
C THR A 2 -4.14 26.04 26.19
N THR A 3 -5.24 25.80 25.49
CA THR A 3 -5.25 25.56 24.05
C THR A 3 -4.69 26.80 23.36
N ASN A 4 -3.44 26.74 22.93
CA ASN A 4 -2.93 27.70 21.96
C ASN A 4 -3.83 27.55 20.73
N LEU A 5 -4.71 28.52 20.50
CA LEU A 5 -5.40 28.68 19.24
C LEU A 5 -4.29 28.97 18.22
N GLU A 6 -3.85 27.92 17.52
CA GLU A 6 -2.87 28.05 16.44
C GLU A 6 -3.35 29.15 15.50
N THR A 7 -2.43 30.03 15.14
CA THR A 7 -2.69 31.11 14.18
C THR A 7 -3.36 30.51 12.94
N PRO A 8 -4.47 31.09 12.46
CA PRO A 8 -5.14 30.58 11.28
C PRO A 8 -4.14 30.50 10.12
N THR A 9 -3.95 29.29 9.57
CA THR A 9 -3.15 29.13 8.35
C THR A 9 -4.00 29.58 7.18
N ILE A 10 -3.55 30.57 6.41
CA ILE A 10 -4.29 31.12 5.27
C ILE A 10 -3.45 30.92 4.00
N PRO A 11 -3.75 29.91 3.16
CA PRO A 11 -3.03 29.69 1.92
C PRO A 11 -3.25 30.81 0.91
N THR A 12 -2.18 31.22 0.24
CA THR A 12 -2.27 32.13 -0.92
C THR A 12 -2.71 31.39 -2.17
N ALA A 13 -3.21 32.14 -3.16
CA ALA A 13 -3.56 31.57 -4.47
C ALA A 13 -2.36 30.92 -5.15
N GLU A 14 -1.16 31.51 -4.99
CA GLU A 14 0.08 30.97 -5.53
C GLU A 14 0.43 29.61 -4.91
N GLN A 15 0.36 29.48 -3.57
CA GLN A 15 0.63 28.24 -2.86
C GLN A 15 -0.33 27.12 -3.25
N ILE A 16 -1.63 27.44 -3.33
CA ILE A 16 -2.65 26.50 -3.79
C ILE A 16 -2.35 26.07 -5.23
N ASN A 17 -2.07 27.00 -6.13
CA ASN A 17 -1.82 26.68 -7.54
C ASN A 17 -0.55 25.83 -7.73
N GLN A 18 0.54 26.14 -7.03
CA GLN A 18 1.77 25.33 -7.06
C GLN A 18 1.51 23.91 -6.56
N THR A 19 0.76 23.76 -5.46
CA THR A 19 0.38 22.46 -4.91
C THR A 19 -0.50 21.67 -5.89
N LYS A 20 -1.53 22.31 -6.47
CA LYS A 20 -2.40 21.70 -7.48
C LYS A 20 -1.58 21.23 -8.68
N GLN A 21 -0.68 22.08 -9.20
CA GLN A 21 0.17 21.75 -10.34
C GLN A 21 1.08 20.54 -10.06
N ALA A 22 1.65 20.43 -8.86
CA ALA A 22 2.46 19.27 -8.48
C ALA A 22 1.64 17.97 -8.49
N ILE A 23 0.47 17.97 -7.84
CA ILE A 23 -0.41 16.79 -7.78
C ILE A 23 -1.00 16.46 -9.16
N ASP A 24 -1.44 17.45 -9.92
CA ASP A 24 -1.99 17.28 -11.27
C ASP A 24 -0.93 16.73 -12.24
N GLY A 25 0.34 17.10 -12.06
CA GLY A 25 1.46 16.50 -12.80
C GLY A 25 1.56 14.99 -12.57
N TYR A 26 1.47 14.55 -11.32
CA TYR A 26 1.43 13.13 -10.97
C TYR A 26 0.17 12.43 -11.52
N ILE A 27 -1.02 13.00 -11.32
CA ILE A 27 -2.29 12.48 -11.87
C ILE A 27 -2.19 12.33 -13.40
N GLY A 28 -1.63 13.32 -14.09
CA GLY A 28 -1.45 13.32 -15.54
C GLY A 28 -0.54 12.17 -16.00
N SER A 29 0.54 11.89 -15.26
CA SER A 29 1.42 10.75 -15.54
C SER A 29 0.68 9.41 -15.46
N LEU A 30 -0.24 9.26 -14.50
CA LEU A 30 -1.05 8.06 -14.32
C LEU A 30 -2.12 7.92 -15.40
N PHE A 31 -2.74 9.04 -15.80
CA PHE A 31 -3.79 9.05 -16.81
C PHE A 31 -3.29 8.57 -18.17
N ASN A 32 -2.05 8.95 -18.51
CA ASN A 32 -1.41 8.57 -19.76
C ASN A 32 -0.77 7.18 -19.74
N HIS A 33 -0.80 6.49 -18.59
CA HIS A 33 -0.22 5.15 -18.47
C HIS A 33 -1.12 4.10 -19.15
N PRO A 34 -0.57 3.17 -19.97
CA PRO A 34 -1.36 2.14 -20.65
C PRO A 34 -2.05 1.21 -19.65
N ASP A 35 -1.37 0.93 -18.55
CA ASP A 35 -1.77 -0.01 -17.51
C ASP A 35 -2.55 0.67 -16.35
N ARG A 36 -3.22 1.80 -16.61
CA ARG A 36 -3.94 2.54 -15.56
C ARG A 36 -5.12 1.74 -14.98
N ARG A 37 -5.28 1.81 -13.66
CA ARG A 37 -6.41 1.23 -12.92
C ARG A 37 -7.51 2.25 -12.73
N ILE A 38 -8.62 2.08 -13.45
CA ILE A 38 -9.75 3.01 -13.41
C ILE A 38 -10.31 3.16 -12.00
N GLY A 39 -10.52 4.42 -11.60
CA GLY A 39 -11.06 4.82 -10.29
C GLY A 39 -10.07 4.70 -9.13
N ALA A 40 -8.81 4.36 -9.39
CA ALA A 40 -7.76 4.28 -8.37
C ALA A 40 -6.81 5.49 -8.40
N PHE A 41 -7.26 6.61 -8.93
CA PHE A 41 -6.42 7.79 -9.11
C PHE A 41 -6.46 8.63 -7.83
N PRO A 42 -5.34 9.27 -7.45
CA PRO A 42 -5.33 10.18 -6.33
C PRO A 42 -6.14 11.43 -6.68
N TYR A 43 -6.64 12.12 -5.67
CA TYR A 43 -7.39 13.37 -5.84
C TYR A 43 -7.34 14.22 -4.57
N TYR A 44 -7.62 15.50 -4.71
CA TYR A 44 -7.57 16.44 -3.60
C TYR A 44 -8.79 17.36 -3.59
N LYS A 45 -8.99 18.02 -2.46
CA LYS A 45 -9.90 19.16 -2.34
C LYS A 45 -9.29 20.17 -1.37
N PHE A 46 -9.13 21.39 -1.84
CA PHE A 46 -8.59 22.51 -1.08
C PHE A 46 -9.66 23.59 -0.93
N HIS A 47 -9.65 24.25 0.22
CA HIS A 47 -10.38 25.49 0.47
C HIS A 47 -9.87 26.60 -0.46
N GLU A 48 -10.68 27.63 -0.67
CA GLU A 48 -10.34 28.71 -1.58
C GLU A 48 -9.18 29.58 -1.03
N PRO A 49 -8.42 30.27 -1.89
CA PRO A 49 -7.38 31.19 -1.45
C PRO A 49 -7.93 32.24 -0.47
N GLY A 50 -7.19 32.48 0.63
CA GLY A 50 -7.63 33.43 1.65
C GLY A 50 -8.57 32.85 2.72
N GLU A 51 -9.05 31.61 2.55
CA GLU A 51 -9.77 30.90 3.61
C GLU A 51 -8.79 30.32 4.64
N ALA A 52 -9.18 30.40 5.92
CA ALA A 52 -8.40 29.81 6.99
C ALA A 52 -8.57 28.28 7.02
N ILE A 53 -7.45 27.56 7.09
CA ILE A 53 -7.40 26.10 7.22
C ILE A 53 -6.75 25.69 8.54
N ARG A 54 -7.12 24.50 9.02
CA ARG A 54 -6.49 23.81 10.16
C ARG A 54 -5.24 23.01 9.78
N GLY A 55 -4.94 22.96 8.48
CA GLY A 55 -3.87 22.14 7.89
C GLY A 55 -4.37 21.29 6.73
N THR A 56 -3.49 20.43 6.24
CA THR A 56 -3.79 19.52 5.11
C THR A 56 -3.62 18.07 5.54
N ILE A 57 -4.57 17.21 5.19
CA ILE A 57 -4.57 15.80 5.57
C ILE A 57 -4.31 14.93 4.35
N MET A 58 -3.25 14.13 4.40
CA MET A 58 -2.99 13.05 3.46
C MET A 58 -3.77 11.80 3.90
N LEU A 59 -4.63 11.29 3.02
CA LEU A 59 -5.49 10.15 3.27
C LEU A 59 -5.03 8.92 2.49
N PHE A 60 -4.77 7.82 3.19
CA PHE A 60 -4.29 6.56 2.60
C PHE A 60 -5.33 5.43 2.73
N HIS A 61 -5.85 4.96 1.60
CA HIS A 61 -6.80 3.85 1.53
C HIS A 61 -6.18 2.50 1.95
N GLY A 62 -7.01 1.51 2.30
CA GLY A 62 -6.56 0.15 2.66
C GLY A 62 -5.91 -0.59 1.49
N PHE A 63 -5.12 -1.64 1.77
CA PHE A 63 -4.31 -2.36 0.77
C PHE A 63 -5.09 -2.77 -0.49
N SER A 64 -6.22 -3.48 -0.37
CA SER A 64 -7.02 -3.88 -1.54
C SER A 64 -7.89 -2.76 -2.13
N GLY A 65 -7.93 -1.59 -1.48
CA GLY A 65 -8.80 -0.48 -1.78
C GLY A 65 -8.36 0.41 -2.93
N LYS A 66 -9.00 1.58 -2.98
CA LYS A 66 -8.74 2.71 -3.87
C LYS A 66 -8.92 4.00 -3.05
N PRO A 67 -8.35 5.15 -3.47
CA PRO A 67 -8.43 6.40 -2.70
C PRO A 67 -9.84 6.70 -2.20
N HIS A 68 -10.83 6.67 -3.08
CA HIS A 68 -12.22 7.00 -2.74
C HIS A 68 -12.86 6.15 -1.62
N GLN A 69 -12.23 5.07 -1.14
CA GLN A 69 -12.68 4.33 0.04
C GLN A 69 -12.88 5.23 1.28
N LEU A 70 -12.09 6.29 1.42
CA LEU A 70 -12.13 7.20 2.57
C LEU A 70 -12.97 8.47 2.33
N TRP A 71 -13.83 8.50 1.30
CA TRP A 71 -14.55 9.72 0.91
C TRP A 71 -15.37 10.36 2.04
N ARG A 72 -16.07 9.55 2.87
CA ARG A 72 -16.87 10.08 3.99
C ARG A 72 -16.01 10.78 5.04
N LEU A 73 -14.83 10.21 5.33
CA LEU A 73 -13.87 10.80 6.24
C LEU A 73 -13.30 12.10 5.64
N ALA A 74 -12.95 12.09 4.36
CA ALA A 74 -12.46 13.27 3.66
C ALA A 74 -13.47 14.42 3.66
N ASP A 75 -14.74 14.14 3.36
CA ASP A 75 -15.81 15.13 3.39
C ASP A 75 -16.02 15.70 4.79
N TYR A 76 -16.01 14.83 5.81
CA TYR A 76 -16.10 15.27 7.20
C TYR A 76 -14.95 16.20 7.57
N LEU A 77 -13.70 15.84 7.25
CA LEU A 77 -12.52 16.65 7.56
C LEU A 77 -12.53 17.98 6.80
N PHE A 78 -12.92 17.94 5.51
CA PHE A 78 -13.06 19.14 4.68
C PHE A 78 -14.05 20.12 5.28
N ASN A 79 -15.25 19.64 5.63
CA ASN A 79 -16.29 20.47 6.25
C ASN A 79 -15.91 21.00 7.64
N ASN A 80 -14.84 20.48 8.25
CA ASN A 80 -14.29 20.96 9.51
C ASN A 80 -13.04 21.83 9.35
N GLY A 81 -12.75 22.30 8.13
CA GLY A 81 -11.71 23.29 7.84
C GLY A 81 -10.33 22.71 7.53
N PHE A 82 -10.24 21.43 7.16
CA PHE A 82 -9.01 20.84 6.65
C PHE A 82 -8.99 20.77 5.12
N ASN A 83 -7.84 21.01 4.52
CA ASN A 83 -7.60 20.54 3.16
C ASN A 83 -7.37 19.02 3.18
N PHE A 84 -7.64 18.33 2.06
CA PHE A 84 -7.24 16.92 1.96
C PHE A 84 -6.60 16.58 0.63
N TYR A 85 -5.71 15.59 0.69
CA TYR A 85 -5.13 14.90 -0.44
C TYR A 85 -5.33 13.39 -0.26
N GLN A 86 -6.19 12.78 -1.07
CA GLN A 86 -6.40 11.33 -1.10
C GLN A 86 -5.37 10.69 -2.01
N VAL A 87 -4.41 10.03 -1.39
CA VAL A 87 -3.25 9.44 -2.04
C VAL A 87 -3.56 8.01 -2.45
N THR A 88 -3.06 7.60 -3.62
CA THR A 88 -3.02 6.19 -3.99
C THR A 88 -1.74 5.56 -3.48
N LEU A 89 -1.82 4.39 -2.85
CA LEU A 89 -0.63 3.62 -2.48
C LEU A 89 0.22 3.33 -3.71
N VAL A 90 1.55 3.27 -3.54
CA VAL A 90 2.50 3.03 -4.63
C VAL A 90 2.08 1.89 -5.56
N GLY A 91 1.94 2.18 -6.84
CA GLY A 91 1.51 1.22 -7.85
C GLY A 91 0.03 0.85 -7.86
N HIS A 92 -0.78 1.23 -6.84
CA HIS A 92 -2.21 0.87 -6.78
C HIS A 92 -3.08 1.60 -7.81
N SER A 93 -2.52 2.64 -8.46
CA SER A 93 -3.08 3.29 -9.64
C SER A 93 -2.90 2.49 -10.93
N LEU A 94 -2.16 1.37 -10.91
CA LEU A 94 -1.77 0.58 -12.08
C LEU A 94 -2.17 -0.90 -11.94
N ILE A 95 -2.27 -1.59 -13.08
CA ILE A 95 -2.54 -3.03 -13.23
C ILE A 95 -1.61 -3.65 -14.27
N PRO A 96 -1.11 -4.89 -14.09
CA PRO A 96 -1.51 -5.83 -13.04
C PRO A 96 -0.72 -5.63 -11.71
N PRO A 97 -1.30 -6.00 -10.55
CA PRO A 97 -0.68 -5.77 -9.24
C PRO A 97 0.71 -6.39 -9.05
N ASP A 98 0.92 -7.60 -9.53
CA ASP A 98 2.20 -8.34 -9.46
C ASP A 98 3.36 -7.62 -10.16
N LYS A 99 3.05 -6.74 -11.12
CA LYS A 99 4.04 -5.93 -11.82
C LYS A 99 4.33 -4.59 -11.14
N TYR A 100 3.32 -3.97 -10.53
CA TYR A 100 3.40 -2.56 -10.11
C TYR A 100 3.38 -2.35 -8.60
N TRP A 101 2.76 -3.25 -7.84
CA TRP A 101 2.67 -3.11 -6.40
C TRP A 101 3.97 -3.64 -5.80
N PRO A 102 4.48 -3.03 -4.72
CA PRO A 102 5.64 -3.57 -4.03
C PRO A 102 5.42 -5.04 -3.65
N GLN A 103 6.43 -5.86 -3.90
CA GLN A 103 6.42 -7.28 -3.62
C GLN A 103 7.56 -7.65 -2.67
N ILE A 104 7.36 -8.76 -1.96
CA ILE A 104 8.41 -9.52 -1.31
C ILE A 104 8.31 -10.92 -1.89
N ASP A 105 9.17 -11.21 -2.86
CA ASP A 105 9.15 -12.48 -3.57
C ASP A 105 10.36 -13.32 -3.17
N LEU A 106 10.18 -14.64 -3.10
CA LEU A 106 11.31 -15.55 -3.03
C LEU A 106 12.14 -15.45 -4.31
N LYS A 107 13.47 -15.41 -4.18
CA LYS A 107 14.35 -15.39 -5.34
C LYS A 107 14.16 -16.65 -6.21
N PRO A 108 14.35 -16.55 -7.54
CA PRO A 108 14.21 -17.67 -8.49
C PRO A 108 14.89 -18.97 -8.05
N GLU A 109 16.11 -18.88 -7.51
CA GLU A 109 16.89 -20.04 -7.04
C GLU A 109 16.25 -20.81 -5.87
N TYR A 110 15.27 -20.21 -5.18
CA TYR A 110 14.48 -20.88 -4.14
C TYR A 110 13.09 -21.27 -4.64
N ILE A 111 12.39 -20.34 -5.33
CA ILE A 111 11.00 -20.58 -5.72
C ILE A 111 10.86 -21.58 -6.86
N ASP A 112 11.77 -21.59 -7.84
CA ASP A 112 11.63 -22.45 -9.02
C ASP A 112 11.89 -23.93 -8.70
N PRO A 113 12.94 -24.30 -7.94
CA PRO A 113 13.10 -25.67 -7.47
C PRO A 113 11.91 -26.12 -6.61
N MET A 114 11.37 -25.24 -5.76
CA MET A 114 10.21 -25.55 -4.93
C MET A 114 8.97 -25.83 -5.79
N ARG A 115 8.66 -24.97 -6.76
CA ARG A 115 7.57 -25.17 -7.73
C ARG A 115 7.70 -26.49 -8.46
N GLU A 116 8.91 -26.84 -8.89
CA GLU A 116 9.17 -28.10 -9.59
C GLU A 116 8.95 -29.33 -8.70
N LYS A 117 9.40 -29.29 -7.44
CA LYS A 117 9.12 -30.36 -6.47
C LYS A 117 7.61 -30.48 -6.18
N VAL A 118 6.91 -29.35 -6.03
CA VAL A 118 5.45 -29.32 -5.82
C VAL A 118 4.70 -29.88 -7.05
N ARG A 119 5.19 -29.65 -8.27
CA ARG A 119 4.63 -30.26 -9.50
C ARG A 119 4.79 -31.77 -9.55
N LYS A 120 5.90 -32.29 -9.02
CA LYS A 120 6.16 -33.74 -8.92
C LYS A 120 5.41 -34.42 -7.78
N ASP A 121 4.91 -33.65 -6.81
CA ASP A 121 4.17 -34.17 -5.68
C ASP A 121 2.69 -34.36 -5.98
N GLN A 122 2.26 -35.60 -6.16
CA GLN A 122 0.87 -35.93 -6.53
C GLN A 122 -0.17 -35.48 -5.49
N VAL A 123 0.17 -35.45 -4.20
CA VAL A 123 -0.78 -35.04 -3.16
C VAL A 123 -0.96 -33.53 -3.17
N LEU A 124 0.13 -32.76 -3.29
CA LEU A 124 0.04 -31.31 -3.42
C LEU A 124 -0.61 -30.90 -4.74
N GLN A 125 -0.29 -31.56 -5.86
CA GLN A 125 -0.97 -31.32 -7.13
C GLN A 125 -2.46 -31.57 -7.02
N LYS A 126 -2.87 -32.72 -6.46
CA LYS A 126 -4.29 -33.02 -6.25
C LYS A 126 -4.97 -32.00 -5.34
N PHE A 127 -4.29 -31.57 -4.27
CA PHE A 127 -4.79 -30.52 -3.39
C PHE A 127 -5.01 -29.20 -4.12
N ILE A 128 -4.02 -28.74 -4.91
CA ILE A 128 -4.10 -27.50 -5.70
C ILE A 128 -5.20 -27.61 -6.77
N SER A 129 -5.27 -28.73 -7.49
CA SER A 129 -6.32 -28.96 -8.49
C SER A 129 -7.72 -28.95 -7.87
N ASN A 130 -7.90 -29.56 -6.70
CA ASN A 130 -9.19 -29.55 -6.00
C ASN A 130 -9.63 -28.14 -5.59
N ILE A 131 -8.68 -27.26 -5.25
CA ILE A 131 -8.98 -25.84 -4.98
C ILE A 131 -9.36 -25.12 -6.28
N ALA A 132 -8.60 -25.36 -7.37
CA ALA A 132 -8.86 -24.72 -8.65
C ALA A 132 -10.20 -25.14 -9.28
N SER A 133 -10.69 -26.35 -8.99
CA SER A 133 -11.95 -26.89 -9.51
C SER A 133 -13.19 -26.58 -8.66
N SER A 134 -13.05 -25.91 -7.51
CA SER A 134 -14.22 -25.51 -6.70
C SER A 134 -14.83 -24.22 -7.24
N ASP A 135 -15.88 -24.34 -8.06
CA ASP A 135 -16.64 -23.21 -8.68
C ASP A 135 -17.28 -22.23 -7.67
N THR A 136 -17.22 -22.51 -6.37
CA THR A 136 -17.86 -21.70 -5.33
C THR A 136 -16.91 -20.74 -4.62
N GLY A 137 -15.60 -20.79 -4.89
CA GLY A 137 -14.59 -19.95 -4.20
C GLY A 137 -14.51 -20.18 -2.68
N VAL A 138 -15.31 -21.09 -2.13
CA VAL A 138 -15.27 -21.52 -0.73
C VAL A 138 -14.30 -22.68 -0.67
N THR A 139 -13.07 -22.40 -0.29
CA THR A 139 -12.16 -23.46 0.15
C THR A 139 -12.81 -24.12 1.36
N GLN A 140 -13.17 -25.39 1.23
CA GLN A 140 -13.63 -26.17 2.38
C GLN A 140 -12.53 -26.07 3.44
N GLU A 141 -12.85 -25.51 4.61
CA GLU A 141 -11.83 -25.29 5.64
C GLU A 141 -11.13 -26.62 5.95
N LEU A 142 -9.81 -26.62 5.80
CA LEU A 142 -9.03 -27.79 6.11
C LEU A 142 -9.16 -28.11 7.59
N LYS A 143 -9.46 -29.38 7.90
CA LYS A 143 -9.43 -29.87 9.27
C LYS A 143 -8.00 -29.75 9.82
N PRO A 144 -7.80 -29.54 11.13
CA PRO A 144 -6.47 -29.34 11.71
C PRO A 144 -5.44 -30.39 11.30
N PHE A 145 -5.81 -31.68 11.30
CA PHE A 145 -4.90 -32.76 10.88
C PHE A 145 -4.50 -32.67 9.40
N GLN A 146 -5.37 -32.18 8.52
CA GLN A 146 -5.08 -31.99 7.10
C GLN A 146 -4.08 -30.84 6.91
N ARG A 147 -4.22 -29.76 7.69
CA ARG A 147 -3.26 -28.65 7.71
C ARG A 147 -1.87 -29.14 8.14
N VAL A 148 -1.80 -29.94 9.20
CA VAL A 148 -0.54 -30.52 9.69
C VAL A 148 0.08 -31.46 8.66
N ALA A 149 -0.72 -32.30 8.00
CA ALA A 149 -0.23 -33.21 6.96
C ALA A 149 0.33 -32.46 5.75
N LEU A 150 -0.35 -31.40 5.29
CA LEU A 150 0.12 -30.55 4.19
C LEU A 150 1.41 -29.81 4.57
N LEU A 151 1.46 -29.21 5.77
CA LEU A 151 2.66 -28.55 6.26
C LEU A 151 3.84 -29.51 6.34
N SER A 152 3.66 -30.69 6.93
CA SER A 152 4.70 -31.72 7.04
C SER A 152 5.23 -32.13 5.66
N ARG A 153 4.34 -32.26 4.68
CA ARG A 153 4.72 -32.61 3.31
C ARG A 153 5.49 -31.50 2.60
N LEU A 154 5.10 -30.24 2.80
CA LEU A 154 5.85 -29.09 2.30
C LEU A 154 7.26 -29.03 2.89
N LEU A 155 7.41 -29.30 4.19
CA LEU A 155 8.71 -29.34 4.86
C LEU A 155 9.61 -30.49 4.39
N ILE A 156 9.03 -31.63 4.00
CA ILE A 156 9.79 -32.73 3.37
C ILE A 156 10.31 -32.30 1.99
N ILE A 157 9.49 -31.58 1.22
CA ILE A 157 9.85 -31.08 -0.11
C ILE A 157 10.93 -30.00 -0.03
N GLU A 158 10.79 -29.08 0.90
CA GLU A 158 11.73 -27.99 1.09
C GLU A 158 11.94 -27.72 2.58
N PRO A 159 12.96 -28.38 3.19
CA PRO A 159 13.26 -28.20 4.61
C PRO A 159 13.60 -26.75 5.00
N ARG A 160 14.16 -25.97 4.05
CA ARG A 160 14.50 -24.56 4.26
C ARG A 160 13.28 -23.64 4.36
N LEU A 161 12.06 -24.14 4.17
CA LEU A 161 10.84 -23.33 4.30
C LEU A 161 10.71 -22.68 5.69
N LEU A 162 11.18 -23.35 6.75
CA LEU A 162 11.17 -22.76 8.09
C LEU A 162 12.15 -21.61 8.21
N ASP A 163 13.33 -21.72 7.59
CA ASP A 163 14.34 -20.65 7.58
C ASP A 163 13.83 -19.45 6.77
N MET A 164 13.27 -19.70 5.58
CA MET A 164 12.65 -18.67 4.74
C MET A 164 11.51 -17.96 5.50
N LYS A 165 10.60 -18.74 6.11
CA LYS A 165 9.51 -18.20 6.94
C LYS A 165 10.04 -17.35 8.09
N ALA A 166 11.07 -17.82 8.79
CA ALA A 166 11.67 -17.09 9.88
C ALA A 166 12.30 -15.77 9.41
N ALA A 167 12.98 -15.79 8.26
CA ALA A 167 13.64 -14.63 7.68
C ALA A 167 12.67 -13.51 7.27
N ILE A 168 11.42 -13.82 6.89
CA ILE A 168 10.40 -12.81 6.57
C ILE A 168 9.57 -12.35 7.78
N GLU A 169 9.50 -13.16 8.85
CA GLU A 169 8.68 -12.84 10.04
C GLU A 169 9.43 -12.08 11.14
N ARG A 170 10.76 -12.15 11.16
CA ARG A 170 11.58 -11.47 12.16
C ARG A 170 12.01 -10.10 11.63
N ASP A 171 11.96 -9.12 12.52
CA ASP A 171 12.49 -7.79 12.25
C ASP A 171 14.01 -7.87 12.02
N ASP A 172 14.50 -7.21 10.97
CA ASP A 172 15.92 -7.10 10.61
C ASP A 172 16.70 -8.44 10.53
N ASP A 173 16.04 -9.54 10.12
CA ASP A 173 16.72 -10.83 9.98
C ASP A 173 17.80 -10.79 8.88
N PRO A 174 19.06 -11.17 9.17
CA PRO A 174 20.16 -11.09 8.21
C PRO A 174 19.99 -12.01 7.00
N ASP A 175 19.15 -13.03 7.09
CA ASP A 175 18.85 -13.93 5.98
C ASP A 175 17.68 -13.42 5.10
N PHE A 176 17.04 -12.29 5.40
CA PHE A 176 15.97 -11.74 4.55
C PHE A 176 16.48 -11.53 3.12
N ASP A 177 17.56 -10.77 2.96
CA ASP A 177 18.17 -10.48 1.66
C ASP A 177 18.82 -11.70 1.01
N ARG A 178 19.04 -12.77 1.79
CA ARG A 178 19.48 -14.04 1.22
C ARG A 178 18.37 -14.70 0.43
N TYR A 179 17.14 -14.75 0.97
CA TYR A 179 16.03 -15.50 0.39
C TYR A 179 15.10 -14.69 -0.51
N TYR A 180 14.96 -13.39 -0.26
CA TYR A 180 13.92 -12.56 -0.86
C TYR A 180 14.48 -11.47 -1.79
N ILE A 181 13.68 -11.13 -2.79
CA ILE A 181 13.77 -9.87 -3.53
C ILE A 181 12.64 -9.00 -3.01
N SER A 182 12.96 -7.77 -2.62
CA SER A 182 11.95 -6.89 -2.06
C SER A 182 11.99 -5.50 -2.66
N SER A 183 10.81 -4.96 -2.93
CA SER A 183 10.57 -3.56 -3.26
C SER A 183 9.78 -2.84 -2.18
N HIS A 184 9.70 -3.38 -0.96
CA HIS A 184 8.87 -2.84 0.14
C HIS A 184 9.20 -1.37 0.48
N LEU A 185 10.46 -0.94 0.35
CA LEU A 185 10.86 0.46 0.58
C LEU A 185 10.20 1.44 -0.39
N ASN A 186 9.64 0.98 -1.51
CA ASN A 186 8.86 1.84 -2.40
C ASN A 186 7.64 2.44 -1.71
N TYR A 187 7.09 1.80 -0.67
CA TYR A 187 6.03 2.42 0.16
C TYR A 187 6.53 3.70 0.83
N LEU A 188 7.77 3.69 1.34
CA LEU A 188 8.39 4.85 1.98
C LEU A 188 8.73 5.94 0.95
N TYR A 189 9.37 5.55 -0.15
CA TYR A 189 9.79 6.50 -1.18
C TYR A 189 8.59 7.18 -1.84
N ASP A 190 7.55 6.41 -2.17
CA ASP A 190 6.34 6.98 -2.76
C ASP A 190 5.62 7.91 -1.75
N ALA A 191 5.47 7.50 -0.49
CA ALA A 191 4.89 8.37 0.54
C ALA A 191 5.65 9.70 0.68
N ARG A 192 6.98 9.68 0.57
CA ARG A 192 7.83 10.88 0.57
C ARG A 192 7.55 11.77 -0.64
N GLU A 193 7.46 11.20 -1.84
CA GLU A 193 7.12 11.97 -3.05
C GLU A 193 5.72 12.59 -2.95
N ARG A 194 4.74 11.85 -2.44
CA ARG A 194 3.37 12.36 -2.21
C ARG A 194 3.34 13.49 -1.18
N LEU A 195 4.22 13.45 -0.18
CA LEU A 195 4.37 14.53 0.79
C LEU A 195 5.04 15.76 0.15
N ASN A 196 6.05 15.56 -0.70
CA ASN A 196 6.73 16.64 -1.41
C ASN A 196 5.79 17.40 -2.37
N GLU A 197 4.75 16.75 -2.90
CA GLU A 197 3.70 17.42 -3.69
C GLU A 197 2.95 18.50 -2.89
N LEU A 198 2.98 18.45 -1.55
CA LEU A 198 2.39 19.44 -0.66
C LEU A 198 3.39 20.50 -0.17
N ALA A 199 4.62 20.54 -0.69
CA ALA A 199 5.68 21.42 -0.16
C ALA A 199 5.32 22.92 -0.16
N ALA A 200 4.47 23.37 -1.08
CA ALA A 200 4.02 24.77 -1.14
C ALA A 200 2.81 25.06 -0.22
N MET A 201 2.13 24.03 0.28
CA MET A 201 0.94 24.19 1.11
C MET A 201 1.34 24.57 2.54
N PRO A 202 0.88 25.71 3.08
CA PRO A 202 1.27 26.13 4.41
C PRO A 202 0.53 25.34 5.50
N GLY A 203 1.06 25.48 6.72
CA GLY A 203 0.48 24.89 7.93
C GLY A 203 0.87 23.42 8.13
N PRO A 204 0.30 22.79 9.17
CA PRO A 204 0.62 21.41 9.49
C PRO A 204 0.07 20.44 8.42
N ILE A 205 0.89 19.44 8.10
CA ILE A 205 0.49 18.29 7.30
C ILE A 205 0.25 17.11 8.23
N TYR A 206 -0.95 16.52 8.14
CA TYR A 206 -1.33 15.35 8.89
C TYR A 206 -1.47 14.14 7.97
N THR A 207 -1.36 12.95 8.55
CA THR A 207 -1.59 11.69 7.83
C THR A 207 -2.69 10.89 8.55
N ALA A 208 -3.58 10.30 7.78
CA ALA A 208 -4.59 9.37 8.29
C ALA A 208 -4.87 8.28 7.25
N GLY A 209 -5.13 7.06 7.70
CA GLY A 209 -5.39 5.98 6.75
C GLY A 209 -5.48 4.61 7.39
N LEU A 210 -5.80 3.63 6.54
CA LEU A 210 -5.98 2.23 6.92
C LEU A 210 -4.81 1.33 6.47
N SER A 211 -3.67 1.93 6.08
CA SER A 211 -2.68 1.22 5.27
C SER A 211 -1.23 1.64 5.53
N VAL A 212 -0.31 0.82 4.99
CA VAL A 212 1.14 0.91 5.08
C VAL A 212 1.68 2.26 4.60
N GLY A 213 1.09 2.84 3.54
CA GLY A 213 1.46 4.19 3.07
C GLY A 213 1.20 5.28 4.12
N GLY A 214 0.12 5.14 4.91
CA GLY A 214 -0.18 6.05 6.02
C GLY A 214 0.81 5.92 7.18
N ALA A 215 1.23 4.68 7.48
CA ALA A 215 2.26 4.43 8.48
C ALA A 215 3.64 4.98 8.05
N ALA A 216 4.01 4.79 6.78
CA ALA A 216 5.26 5.33 6.24
C ALA A 216 5.26 6.87 6.20
N ALA A 217 4.15 7.49 5.78
CA ALA A 217 4.00 8.95 5.80
C ALA A 217 4.04 9.51 7.23
N LEU A 218 3.43 8.82 8.21
CA LEU A 218 3.53 9.21 9.62
C LEU A 218 4.96 9.13 10.14
N ALA A 219 5.69 8.06 9.80
CA ALA A 219 7.10 7.92 10.18
C ALA A 219 8.01 9.00 9.56
N LEU A 220 7.65 9.51 8.39
CA LEU A 220 8.37 10.64 7.75
C LEU A 220 8.05 12.01 8.38
N ALA A 221 6.87 12.15 8.98
CA ALA A 221 6.40 13.40 9.56
C ALA A 221 6.73 13.56 11.06
N ALA A 222 7.13 12.46 11.73
CA ALA A 222 7.58 12.42 13.13
C ALA A 222 9.04 12.83 13.28
#